data_AF-A0A9Q3HU38-F1
#
_entry.id   AF-A0A9Q3HU38-F1
#
_cell.length_a   1.000
_cell.length_b   1.000
_cell.length_c   1.000
_cell.angle_alpha   90.00
_cell.angle_beta   90.00
_cell.angle_gamma   90.00
#
_symmetry.space_group_name_H-M   'P 1'
#
loop_
_entity.id
_entity.type
_entity.pdbx_description
1 polymer ?
#
loop_
_entity_poly.entity_id
_entity_poly.type
_entity_poly.pdbx_seq_one_letter_code
_entity_poly.pdbx_strand_id
1 'polypeptide(L)'
;MDWVTVLVPGGKENYNACLIMADRFSKSMRFLPCHKEDTAMDTALLFWNNIISTCGVPRIIISDRDPKFTSEFWTNLYDMLGIKLAFSTAYHP
;
A
#
# COMPACT_ATOMS: atom_id res chain seq x y z
N MET A 1 -2.01 0.56 -5.44
CA MET A 1 -1.14 0.15 -4.35
C MET A 1 -0.72 -1.27 -4.66
N ASP A 2 0.55 -1.59 -4.49
CA ASP A 2 1.06 -2.91 -4.80
C ASP A 2 2.27 -3.24 -3.91
N TRP A 3 2.51 -4.52 -3.68
CA TRP A 3 3.66 -5.02 -2.93
C TRP A 3 4.61 -5.79 -3.81
N VAL A 4 5.88 -5.35 -3.79
CA VAL A 4 6.97 -6.19 -4.25
C VAL A 4 7.55 -6.89 -3.03
N THR A 5 7.35 -8.21 -2.98
CA THR A 5 7.88 -9.06 -1.90
C THR A 5 9.01 -9.94 -2.41
N VAL A 6 9.74 -10.60 -1.51
CA VAL A 6 10.87 -11.50 -1.82
C VAL A 6 12.07 -10.75 -2.42
N LEU A 7 12.32 -9.53 -1.94
CA LEU A 7 13.56 -8.82 -2.24
C LEU A 7 14.69 -9.37 -1.37
N VAL A 8 15.92 -9.33 -1.88
CA VAL A 8 17.10 -9.63 -1.07
C VAL A 8 17.16 -8.59 0.06
N PRO A 9 17.25 -9.01 1.34
CA PRO A 9 17.34 -8.09 2.46
C PRO A 9 18.47 -7.08 2.26
N GLY A 10 18.17 -5.80 2.42
CA GLY A 10 19.11 -4.72 2.13
C GLY A 10 19.04 -3.54 3.10
N GLY A 11 20.15 -2.80 3.16
CA GLY A 11 20.30 -1.64 4.03
C GLY A 11 20.54 -2.01 5.50
N LYS A 12 20.57 -1.00 6.38
CA LYS A 12 20.80 -1.20 7.82
C LYS A 12 19.65 -1.94 8.51
N GLU A 13 18.43 -1.71 8.03
CA GLU A 13 17.20 -2.27 8.60
C GLU A 13 16.78 -3.61 7.97
N ASN A 14 17.57 -4.15 7.02
CA ASN A 14 17.31 -5.42 6.34
C ASN A 14 15.92 -5.53 5.70
N TYR A 15 15.44 -4.46 5.07
CA TYR A 15 14.15 -4.48 4.36
C TYR A 15 14.16 -5.53 3.24
N ASN A 16 13.09 -6.31 3.16
CA ASN A 16 12.94 -7.43 2.22
C ASN A 16 11.67 -7.32 1.34
N ALA A 17 10.95 -6.19 1.44
CA ALA A 17 9.79 -5.87 0.64
C ALA A 17 9.71 -4.36 0.34
N CYS A 18 8.85 -3.98 -0.59
CA CYS A 18 8.60 -2.59 -0.95
C CYS A 18 7.11 -2.38 -1.23
N LEU A 19 6.52 -1.40 -0.57
CA LEU A 19 5.18 -0.91 -0.85
C LEU A 19 5.26 0.19 -1.92
N ILE A 20 4.53 -0.02 -3.01
CA ILE A 20 4.53 0.88 -4.17
C ILE A 20 3.19 1.61 -4.27
N MET A 21 3.28 2.93 -4.40
CA MET A 21 2.15 3.82 -4.60
C MET A 21 2.38 4.71 -5.81
N ALA A 22 1.53 4.55 -6.83
CA ALA A 22 1.54 5.40 -8.00
C ALA A 22 0.33 6.34 -7.98
N ASP A 23 0.58 7.65 -8.07
CA ASP A 23 -0.48 8.62 -8.36
C ASP A 23 -0.79 8.59 -9.85
N ARG A 24 -2.03 8.26 -10.19
CA ARG A 24 -2.45 8.15 -11.60
C ARG A 24 -2.53 9.50 -12.30
N PHE A 25 -2.70 10.59 -11.57
CA PHE A 25 -2.79 11.94 -12.15
C PHE A 25 -1.40 12.46 -12.53
N SER A 26 -0.50 12.62 -11.54
CA SER A 26 0.85 13.16 -11.78
C SER A 26 1.83 12.15 -12.39
N LYS A 27 1.50 10.85 -12.37
CA LYS A 27 2.42 9.73 -12.67
C LYS A 27 3.60 9.63 -11.69
N SER A 28 3.56 10.35 -10.57
CA SER A 28 4.56 10.22 -9.51
C SER A 28 4.42 8.87 -8.83
N MET A 29 5.55 8.23 -8.53
CA MET A 29 5.62 6.97 -7.82
C MET A 29 6.38 7.15 -6.50
N ARG A 30 5.92 6.46 -5.46
CA ARG A 30 6.60 6.33 -4.18
C ARG A 30 6.91 4.87 -3.93
N PHE A 31 8.16 4.62 -3.55
CA PHE A 31 8.67 3.30 -3.17
C PHE A 31 9.01 3.37 -1.69
N LEU A 32 8.26 2.63 -0.89
CA LEU A 32 8.38 2.66 0.57
C LEU A 32 8.96 1.31 1.02
N PRO A 33 10.21 1.28 1.50
CA PRO A 33 10.83 0.04 1.95
C PRO A 33 10.10 -0.46 3.20
N CYS A 34 9.85 -1.77 3.24
CA CYS A 34 9.09 -2.40 4.31
C CYS A 34 9.55 -3.85 4.50
N HIS A 35 9.01 -4.53 5.51
CA HIS A 35 9.23 -5.95 5.70
C HIS A 35 8.04 -6.75 5.17
N LYS A 36 8.29 -7.93 4.63
CA LYS A 36 7.24 -8.84 4.16
C LYS A 36 6.33 -9.25 5.32
N GLU A 37 6.93 -9.36 6.50
CA GLU A 37 6.34 -9.73 7.78
C GLU A 37 5.62 -8.57 8.48
N ASP A 38 5.65 -7.36 7.91
CA ASP A 38 4.97 -6.20 8.49
C ASP A 38 3.49 -6.50 8.70
N THR A 39 3.00 -6.11 9.88
CA THR A 39 1.59 -6.27 10.20
C THR A 39 0.74 -5.30 9.39
N ALA A 40 -0.57 -5.53 9.38
CA ALA A 40 -1.51 -4.60 8.76
C ALA A 40 -1.40 -3.18 9.37
N MET A 41 -1.11 -3.08 10.68
CA MET A 41 -0.95 -1.81 11.37
C MET A 41 0.35 -1.10 10.99
N ASP A 42 1.47 -1.82 10.91
CA ASP A 42 2.76 -1.25 10.49
C ASP A 42 2.64 -0.65 9.08
N THR A 43 1.97 -1.38 8.19
CA THR A 43 1.69 -0.89 6.84
C THR A 43 0.74 0.33 6.87
N ALA A 44 -0.31 0.33 7.70
CA ALA A 44 -1.21 1.48 7.80
C ALA A 44 -0.48 2.75 8.26
N LEU A 45 0.45 2.62 9.22
CA LEU A 45 1.31 3.70 9.65
C LEU A 45 2.24 4.16 8.53
N LEU A 46 2.85 3.23 7.79
CA LEU A 46 3.69 3.53 6.63
C LEU A 46 2.90 4.31 5.57
N PHE A 47 1.67 3.88 5.27
CA PHE A 47 0.75 4.53 4.34
C PHE A 47 0.34 5.93 4.83
N TRP A 48 -0.04 6.05 6.11
CA TRP A 48 -0.45 7.33 6.70
C TRP A 48 0.68 8.36 6.64
N ASN A 49 1.87 7.97 7.11
CA ASN A 49 3.01 8.86 7.27
C ASN A 49 3.63 9.31 5.95
N ASN A 50 3.48 8.54 4.87
CA ASN A 50 4.14 8.83 3.59
C ASN A 50 3.19 9.24 2.46
N ILE A 51 1.92 8.82 2.52
CA ILE A 51 0.93 9.10 1.48
C ILE A 51 -0.07 10.13 1.97
N ILE A 52 -0.81 9.84 3.05
CA ILE A 52 -1.87 10.73 3.55
C ILE A 52 -1.29 12.05 4.02
N SER A 53 -0.20 12.02 4.78
CA SER A 53 0.46 13.23 5.29
C SER A 53 0.89 14.20 4.19
N THR A 54 1.27 13.68 3.02
CA THR A 54 1.92 14.47 1.96
C THR A 54 0.95 14.83 0.83
N CYS A 55 0.04 13.93 0.48
CA CYS A 55 -0.89 14.11 -0.65
C CYS A 55 -2.34 14.34 -0.18
N GLY A 56 -2.63 14.19 1.12
CA GLY A 56 -3.99 14.11 1.63
C GLY A 56 -4.62 12.73 1.43
N VAL A 57 -5.89 12.62 1.82
CA VAL A 57 -6.65 11.37 1.70
C VAL A 57 -7.05 11.14 0.24
N PRO A 58 -6.62 10.03 -0.40
CA PRO A 58 -6.99 9.74 -1.78
C PRO A 58 -8.46 9.35 -1.89
N ARG A 59 -9.14 9.76 -2.97
CA ARG A 59 -10.56 9.39 -3.17
C ARG A 59 -10.75 7.92 -3.53
N ILE A 60 -9.81 7.36 -4.30
CA ILE A 60 -9.86 5.98 -4.79
C ILE A 60 -8.46 5.39 -4.67
N ILE A 61 -8.37 4.17 -4.14
CA ILE A 61 -7.17 3.34 -4.23
C ILE A 61 -7.49 2.16 -5.13
N ILE A 62 -6.67 2.00 -6.18
CA ILE A 62 -6.72 0.81 -7.03
C ILE A 62 -5.65 -0.14 -6.54
N SER A 63 -6.06 -1.36 -6.20
CA SER A 63 -5.18 -2.40 -5.70
C SER A 63 -5.47 -3.74 -6.36
N ASP A 64 -4.55 -4.68 -6.29
CA ASP A 64 -4.85 -6.08 -6.59
C ASP A 64 -5.70 -6.70 -5.46
N ARG A 65 -6.09 -7.96 -5.64
CA ARG A 65 -6.89 -8.71 -4.65
C ARG A 65 -6.01 -9.41 -3.60
N ASP A 66 -4.84 -8.85 -3.28
CA ASP A 66 -4.02 -9.42 -2.21
C ASP A 66 -4.82 -9.43 -0.89
N PRO A 67 -4.80 -10.54 -0.13
CA PRO A 67 -5.49 -10.65 1.17
C PRO A 67 -5.20 -9.50 2.13
N LYS A 68 -4.04 -8.85 2.02
CA LYS A 68 -3.70 -7.66 2.79
C LYS A 68 -4.73 -6.54 2.58
N PHE A 69 -5.15 -6.29 1.34
CA PHE A 69 -6.14 -5.25 1.00
C PHE A 69 -7.59 -5.64 1.28
N THR A 70 -7.88 -6.94 1.28
CA THR A 70 -9.24 -7.45 1.55
C THR A 70 -9.45 -7.80 3.02
N SER A 71 -8.44 -7.64 3.87
CA SER A 71 -8.60 -7.87 5.31
C SER A 71 -9.61 -6.90 5.91
N GLU A 72 -10.29 -7.34 6.97
CA GLU A 72 -11.29 -6.54 7.67
C GLU A 72 -10.71 -5.21 8.17
N PHE A 73 -9.47 -5.24 8.67
CA PHE A 73 -8.75 -4.05 9.11
C PHE A 73 -8.63 -3.00 7.99
N TRP A 74 -8.16 -3.40 6.81
CA TRP A 74 -7.95 -2.46 5.71
C TRP A 74 -9.27 -1.96 5.12
N THR A 75 -10.27 -2.84 5.04
CA THR A 75 -11.62 -2.45 4.60
C THR A 75 -12.21 -1.39 5.53
N ASN A 76 -12.18 -1.62 6.84
CA ASN A 76 -12.67 -0.67 7.84
C ASN A 76 -11.88 0.64 7.84
N LEU A 77 -10.54 0.57 7.71
CA LEU A 77 -9.70 1.76 7.63
C LEU A 77 -10.06 2.64 6.43
N TYR A 78 -10.25 2.04 5.25
CA TYR A 78 -10.65 2.78 4.06
C TYR A 78 -12.05 3.38 4.18
N ASP A 79 -13.00 2.65 4.75
CA ASP A 79 -14.36 3.16 5.00
C ASP A 79 -14.34 4.35 5.96
N MET A 80 -13.57 4.27 7.06
CA MET A 80 -13.40 5.39 8.01
C MET A 80 -12.79 6.63 7.37
N LEU A 81 -11.89 6.43 6.39
CA LEU A 81 -11.25 7.52 5.66
C LEU A 81 -12.07 8.00 4.45
N GLY A 82 -13.20 7.36 4.14
CA GLY A 82 -14.00 7.66 2.95
C GLY A 82 -13.28 7.34 1.64
N ILE A 83 -12.34 6.41 1.67
CA ILE A 83 -11.54 5.97 0.51
C ILE A 83 -12.29 4.85 -0.18
N LYS A 84 -12.56 5.00 -1.48
CA LYS A 84 -13.13 3.91 -2.27
C LYS A 84 -12.03 2.94 -2.71
N LEU A 85 -12.06 1.71 -2.22
CA LEU A 85 -11.18 0.64 -2.70
C LEU A 85 -11.74 0.05 -4.01
N ALA A 86 -10.91 -0.02 -5.04
CA ALA A 86 -11.23 -0.64 -6.32
C ALA A 86 -10.20 -1.73 -6.61
N PHE A 87 -10.67 -2.94 -6.89
CA PHE A 87 -9.79 -4.06 -7.19
C PHE A 87 -9.56 -4.20 -8.70
N SER A 88 -8.31 -4.45 -9.11
CA SER A 88 -8.03 -4.88 -10.47
C SER A 88 -8.64 -6.26 -10.75
N THR A 89 -8.88 -6.55 -12.03
CA THR A 89 -9.35 -7.86 -12.47
C THR A 89 -8.28 -8.92 -12.23
N ALA A 90 -8.68 -10.08 -11.70
CA ALA A 90 -7.74 -11.18 -11.46
C ALA A 90 -7.05 -11.62 -12.78
N TYR A 91 -5.76 -11.95 -12.69
CA TYR A 91 -4.94 -12.47 -13.80
C TYR A 91 -4.83 -11.56 -15.05
N HIS A 92 -5.10 -10.26 -14.91
CA HIS A 92 -4.87 -9.26 -15.96
C HIS A 92 -4.10 -8.06 -15.36
N PRO A 93 -2.76 -8.15 -15.27
CA PRO A 93 -1.88 -7.08 -14.80
C PRO A 93 -1.96 -5.83 -15.68
#